data_AF-A0A813KVX4-F1
#
_entry.id   AF-A0A813KVX4-F1
#
_cell.length_a   1.000
_cell.length_b   1.000
_cell.length_c   1.000
_cell.angle_alpha   90.00
_cell.angle_beta   90.00
_cell.angle_gamma   90.00
#
_symmetry.space_group_name_H-M   'P 1'
#
loop_
_entity.id
_entity.type
_entity.pdbx_description
1 polymer ?
#
loop_
_entity_poly.entity_id
_entity_poly.type
_entity_poly.pdbx_seq_one_letter_code
_entity_poly.pdbx_strand_id
1 'polypeptide(L)'
;MLIDRGSAWETDACAGMLQAAIQRQLHSALAAAQKVIELKDRQIAELEASVLSARETSEDKAQQIAHVEASLEAARKCGEEKDRQLSKLEFQENVCAPFMKEVNRFAQCVPDIVPTAEPIMVPVAALRFTHHTVNSDLAFGEGHENRQESIFKLIDALFRGTLVTTDLEPLDVFLHNGPDGARGLYSRNNRRLLALLWLQAVRRDEALRVPCRIHHDDDPGLARWFKEGYDAPGGKPGCNGLGLSIWPRPGSACHRGYELFNPPATACRALQRACDREQARLDFRPDLVDALTLVAEAAKRRTLHDHEETLTFRSDSPRDGQGWAEEQRGKGRRTGKAGPRLGRGSTRQWPQDRQGRQGAGKGNGWHRQ
;
A
#
# COMPACT_ATOMS: atom_id res chain seq x y z
N MET A 1 22.86 6.18 142.35
CA MET A 1 22.08 5.70 141.18
C MET A 1 22.76 6.25 139.94
N LEU A 2 23.52 5.39 139.26
CA LEU A 2 24.20 5.70 138.00
C LEU A 2 23.15 5.81 136.90
N ILE A 3 23.08 6.97 136.24
CA ILE A 3 22.31 7.14 135.01
C ILE A 3 23.25 6.83 133.84
N ASP A 4 22.89 5.77 133.15
CA ASP A 4 23.55 5.19 131.98
C ASP A 4 23.55 6.18 130.81
N ARG A 5 24.74 6.65 130.40
CA ARG A 5 24.94 7.43 129.17
C ARG A 5 25.19 6.44 128.03
N GLY A 6 24.13 5.73 127.62
CA GLY A 6 24.12 4.83 126.47
C GLY A 6 24.07 5.58 125.13
N SER A 7 25.19 5.55 124.42
CA SER A 7 25.37 5.52 122.96
C SER A 7 24.41 6.29 122.02
N ALA A 8 24.33 7.62 122.14
CA ALA A 8 23.72 8.49 121.12
C ALA A 8 24.47 8.51 119.75
N TRP A 9 25.60 7.83 119.61
CA TRP A 9 26.44 7.82 118.39
C TRP A 9 26.19 6.62 117.47
N GLU A 10 25.47 5.59 117.92
CA GLU A 10 25.18 4.39 117.10
C GLU A 10 23.94 4.57 116.20
N THR A 11 22.98 5.42 116.59
CA THR A 11 21.79 5.74 115.79
C THR A 11 22.09 6.66 114.61
N ASP A 12 23.03 7.59 114.75
CA ASP A 12 23.46 8.49 113.65
C ASP A 12 24.29 7.76 112.59
N ALA A 13 25.10 6.78 112.99
CA ALA A 13 25.85 5.94 112.06
C ALA A 13 24.92 5.06 111.21
N CYS A 14 23.86 4.51 111.80
CA CYS A 14 22.87 3.68 111.10
C CYS A 14 21.99 4.52 110.16
N ALA A 15 21.57 5.72 110.57
CA ALA A 15 20.83 6.66 109.73
C ALA A 15 21.66 7.15 108.53
N GLY A 16 22.96 7.45 108.73
CA GLY A 16 23.88 7.83 107.66
C GLY A 16 24.11 6.70 106.64
N MET A 17 24.24 5.45 107.10
CA MET A 17 24.35 4.28 106.22
C MET A 17 23.06 4.03 105.41
N LEU A 18 21.89 4.16 106.04
CA LEU A 18 20.61 4.00 105.36
C LEU A 18 20.40 5.10 104.31
N GLN A 19 20.74 6.35 104.64
CA GLN A 19 20.63 7.47 103.71
C GLN A 19 21.61 7.34 102.53
N ALA A 20 22.85 6.88 102.78
CA ALA A 20 23.81 6.56 101.73
C ALA A 20 23.35 5.39 100.84
N ALA A 21 22.70 4.36 101.41
CA ALA A 21 22.14 3.25 100.65
C ALA A 21 20.98 3.71 99.75
N ILE A 22 20.07 4.55 100.27
CA ILE A 22 18.96 5.14 99.51
C ILE A 22 19.50 6.01 98.38
N GLN A 23 20.50 6.88 98.63
CA GLN A 23 21.12 7.71 97.59
C GLN A 23 21.79 6.87 96.49
N ARG A 24 22.48 5.79 96.85
CA ARG A 24 23.06 4.87 95.86
C ARG A 24 21.97 4.17 95.03
N GLN A 25 20.89 3.73 95.66
CA GLN A 25 19.76 3.10 94.98
C GLN A 25 19.09 4.09 94.02
N LEU A 26 18.91 5.35 94.44
CA LEU A 26 18.30 6.40 93.64
C LEU A 26 19.19 6.80 92.45
N HIS A 27 20.50 6.94 92.66
CA HIS A 27 21.47 7.17 91.58
C HIS A 27 21.52 6.00 90.60
N SER A 28 21.48 4.76 91.10
CA SER A 28 21.44 3.56 90.25
C SER A 28 20.16 3.50 89.42
N ALA A 29 19.00 3.80 90.02
CA ALA A 29 17.72 3.85 89.33
C ALA A 29 17.68 4.99 88.30
N LEU A 30 18.25 6.16 88.62
CA LEU A 30 18.35 7.30 87.69
C LEU A 30 19.25 6.99 86.50
N ALA A 31 20.41 6.37 86.73
CA ALA A 31 21.31 5.93 85.66
C ALA A 31 20.66 4.86 84.76
N ALA A 32 19.90 3.93 85.35
CA ALA A 32 19.13 2.95 84.59
C ALA A 32 18.03 3.62 83.75
N ALA A 33 17.30 4.59 84.31
CA ALA A 33 16.28 5.35 83.60
C ALA A 33 16.88 6.17 82.44
N GLN A 34 18.03 6.82 82.65
CA GLN A 34 18.76 7.54 81.59
C GLN A 34 19.16 6.61 80.45
N LYS A 35 19.69 5.42 80.76
CA LYS A 35 20.04 4.42 79.73
C LYS A 35 18.82 3.94 78.94
N VAL A 36 17.65 3.82 79.59
CA VAL A 36 16.39 3.48 78.91
C VAL A 36 15.93 4.62 78.00
N ILE A 37 16.07 5.88 78.44
CA ILE A 37 15.75 7.05 77.61
C ILE A 37 16.66 7.08 76.38
N GLU A 38 17.97 6.94 76.55
CA GLU A 38 18.93 6.91 75.42
C GLU A 38 18.64 5.78 74.43
N LEU A 39 18.23 4.60 74.91
CA LEU A 39 17.84 3.48 74.04
C LEU A 39 16.56 3.80 73.27
N LYS A 40 15.57 4.43 73.90
CA LYS A 40 14.34 4.84 73.24
C LYS A 40 14.59 5.94 72.20
N ASP A 41 15.46 6.90 72.50
CA ASP A 41 15.82 7.97 71.57
C ASP A 41 16.50 7.40 70.31
N ARG A 42 17.37 6.39 70.47
CA ARG A 42 17.95 5.67 69.31
C ARG A 42 16.89 4.94 68.50
N GLN A 43 15.96 4.24 69.16
CA GLN A 43 14.87 3.53 68.48
C GLN A 43 13.95 4.50 67.72
N ILE A 44 13.66 5.67 68.30
CA ILE A 44 12.87 6.72 67.63
C ILE A 44 13.60 7.22 66.39
N ALA A 45 14.90 7.53 66.50
CA ALA A 45 15.70 7.98 65.35
C ALA A 45 15.77 6.92 64.23
N GLU A 46 15.92 5.63 64.57
CA GLU A 46 15.90 4.53 63.61
C GLU A 46 14.54 4.39 62.91
N LEU A 47 13.43 4.51 63.66
CA LEU A 47 12.08 4.48 63.10
C LEU A 47 11.80 5.69 62.21
N GLU A 48 12.24 6.89 62.59
CA GLU A 48 12.10 8.10 61.78
C GLU A 48 12.85 7.97 60.45
N ALA A 49 14.09 7.46 60.47
CA ALA A 49 14.86 7.18 59.26
C ALA A 49 14.16 6.12 58.37
N SER A 50 13.62 5.07 58.97
CA SER A 50 12.87 4.04 58.24
C SER A 50 11.58 4.58 57.60
N VAL A 51 10.84 5.44 58.30
CA VAL A 51 9.62 6.08 57.78
C VAL A 51 9.95 7.05 56.64
N LEU A 52 11.03 7.81 56.74
CA LEU A 52 11.48 8.69 55.66
C LEU A 52 11.84 7.90 54.40
N SER A 53 12.64 6.84 54.52
CA SER A 53 12.97 5.97 53.40
C SER A 53 11.73 5.29 52.78
N ALA A 54 10.76 4.88 53.61
CA ALA A 54 9.50 4.32 53.13
C ALA A 54 8.65 5.36 52.37
N ARG A 55 8.69 6.64 52.78
CA ARG A 55 8.00 7.72 52.06
C ARG A 55 8.63 8.00 50.70
N GLU A 56 9.95 8.12 50.63
CA GLU A 56 10.67 8.33 49.35
C GLU A 56 10.36 7.21 48.35
N THR A 57 10.45 5.95 48.80
CA THR A 57 10.11 4.80 47.93
C THR A 57 8.64 4.73 47.54
N SER A 58 7.73 5.24 48.37
CA SER A 58 6.31 5.36 48.02
C SER A 58 6.06 6.46 46.99
N GLU A 59 6.77 7.58 47.09
CA GLU A 59 6.69 8.69 46.12
C GLU A 59 7.23 8.27 44.76
N ASP A 60 8.37 7.57 44.71
CA ASP A 60 8.93 7.02 43.47
C ASP A 60 7.97 6.05 42.77
N LYS A 61 7.34 5.16 43.55
CA LYS A 61 6.33 4.23 43.02
C LYS A 61 5.10 4.96 42.50
N ALA A 62 4.64 6.01 43.19
CA ALA A 62 3.52 6.83 42.72
C ALA A 62 3.85 7.52 41.39
N GLN A 63 5.07 8.03 41.23
CA GLN A 63 5.53 8.62 39.96
C GLN A 63 5.61 7.58 38.84
N GLN A 64 6.11 6.37 39.12
CA GLN A 64 6.15 5.28 38.15
C GLN A 64 4.75 4.85 37.70
N ILE A 65 3.80 4.74 38.65
CA ILE A 65 2.40 4.42 38.33
C ILE A 65 1.81 5.49 37.40
N ALA A 66 1.97 6.77 37.74
CA ALA A 66 1.48 7.87 36.91
C ALA A 66 2.09 7.86 35.49
N HIS A 67 3.37 7.49 35.36
CA HIS A 67 4.03 7.37 34.06
C HIS A 67 3.47 6.21 33.21
N VAL A 68 3.23 5.06 33.85
CA VAL A 68 2.63 3.88 33.18
C VAL A 68 1.20 4.18 32.76
N GLU A 69 0.40 4.82 33.61
CA GLU A 69 -0.97 5.22 33.27
C GLU A 69 -1.02 6.18 32.08
N ALA A 70 -0.14 7.18 32.05
CA ALA A 70 -0.03 8.09 30.92
C ALA A 70 0.37 7.38 29.61
N SER A 71 1.29 6.42 29.70
CA SER A 71 1.73 5.61 28.56
C SER A 71 0.61 4.69 28.05
N LEU A 72 -0.16 4.10 28.96
CA LEU A 72 -1.30 3.24 28.62
C LEU A 72 -2.42 4.03 27.94
N GLU A 73 -2.71 5.24 28.42
CA GLU A 73 -3.70 6.12 27.79
C GLU A 73 -3.26 6.59 26.39
N ALA A 74 -1.96 6.88 26.20
CA ALA A 74 -1.42 7.20 24.88
C ALA A 74 -1.51 6.00 23.92
N ALA A 75 -1.22 4.79 24.38
CA ALA A 75 -1.37 3.57 23.60
C ALA A 75 -2.82 3.31 23.21
N ARG A 76 -3.77 3.53 24.14
CA ARG A 76 -5.22 3.41 23.89
C ARG A 76 -5.68 4.37 22.80
N LYS A 77 -5.33 5.66 22.89
CA LYS A 77 -5.65 6.66 21.87
C LYS A 77 -5.05 6.33 20.50
N CYS A 78 -3.82 5.79 20.48
CA CYS A 78 -3.18 5.32 19.25
C CYS A 78 -3.92 4.12 18.62
N GLY A 79 -4.41 3.19 19.45
CA GLY A 79 -5.27 2.09 19.02
C GLY A 79 -6.57 2.58 18.40
N GLU A 80 -7.29 3.47 19.10
CA GLU A 80 -8.56 4.04 18.64
C GLU A 80 -8.43 4.78 17.29
N GLU A 81 -7.35 5.53 17.07
CA GLU A 81 -7.11 6.20 15.79
C GLU A 81 -6.80 5.21 14.66
N LYS A 82 -6.06 4.12 14.94
CA LYS A 82 -5.84 3.05 13.95
C LYS A 82 -7.15 2.36 13.58
N ASP A 83 -7.99 2.05 14.56
CA ASP A 83 -9.30 1.43 14.32
C ASP A 83 -10.22 2.36 13.50
N ARG A 84 -10.16 3.67 13.77
CA ARG A 84 -10.87 4.69 12.99
C ARG A 84 -10.37 4.76 11.55
N GLN A 85 -9.06 4.68 11.34
CA GLN A 85 -8.45 4.65 10.01
C GLN A 85 -8.83 3.37 9.24
N LEU A 86 -8.79 2.21 9.90
CA LEU A 86 -9.24 0.94 9.33
C LEU A 86 -10.71 1.01 8.94
N SER A 87 -11.58 1.48 9.83
CA SER A 87 -13.02 1.65 9.54
C SER A 87 -13.26 2.57 8.34
N LYS A 88 -12.45 3.64 8.20
CA LYS A 88 -12.51 4.55 7.06
C LYS A 88 -12.07 3.86 5.76
N LEU A 89 -11.00 3.08 5.81
CA LEU A 89 -10.49 2.33 4.65
C LEU A 89 -11.48 1.24 4.23
N GLU A 90 -12.03 0.49 5.18
CA GLU A 90 -13.09 -0.50 4.94
C GLU A 90 -14.32 0.16 4.33
N PHE A 91 -14.74 1.31 4.84
CA PHE A 91 -15.85 2.06 4.24
C PHE A 91 -15.53 2.49 2.81
N GLN A 92 -14.33 3.02 2.56
CA GLN A 92 -13.90 3.41 1.22
C GLN A 92 -13.83 2.22 0.27
N GLU A 93 -13.31 1.07 0.71
CA GLU A 93 -13.29 -0.16 -0.08
C GLU A 93 -14.71 -0.62 -0.41
N ASN A 94 -15.58 -0.65 0.60
CA ASN A 94 -16.97 -1.11 0.47
C ASN A 94 -17.83 -0.20 -0.41
N VAL A 95 -17.58 1.11 -0.40
CA VAL A 95 -18.37 2.09 -1.18
C VAL A 95 -17.80 2.28 -2.57
N CYS A 96 -16.48 2.34 -2.73
CA CYS A 96 -15.85 2.67 -4.01
C CYS A 96 -15.62 1.44 -4.91
N ALA A 97 -15.56 0.24 -4.34
CA ALA A 97 -15.31 -0.99 -5.08
C ALA A 97 -16.02 -2.22 -4.45
N PRO A 98 -17.36 -2.26 -4.35
CA PRO A 98 -18.11 -3.42 -3.84
C PRO A 98 -17.66 -4.77 -4.39
N PHE A 99 -17.26 -4.80 -5.67
CA PHE A 99 -16.76 -6.00 -6.35
C PHE A 99 -15.56 -6.66 -5.66
N MET A 100 -14.75 -5.90 -4.91
CA MET A 100 -13.55 -6.42 -4.22
C MET A 100 -13.88 -7.47 -3.16
N LYS A 101 -15.05 -7.41 -2.52
CA LYS A 101 -15.47 -8.45 -1.56
C LYS A 101 -15.58 -9.81 -2.23
N GLU A 102 -16.14 -9.83 -3.44
CA GLU A 102 -16.30 -11.05 -4.20
C GLU A 102 -14.96 -11.56 -4.73
N VAL A 103 -14.09 -10.67 -5.20
CA VAL A 103 -12.73 -11.00 -5.63
C VAL A 103 -11.92 -11.57 -4.46
N ASN A 104 -11.98 -10.96 -3.28
CA ASN A 104 -11.29 -11.44 -2.07
C ASN A 104 -11.80 -12.82 -1.64
N ARG A 105 -13.12 -13.05 -1.67
CA ARG A 105 -13.70 -14.37 -1.40
C ARG A 105 -13.22 -15.41 -2.41
N PHE A 106 -13.20 -15.06 -3.69
CA PHE A 106 -12.71 -15.96 -4.73
C PHE A 106 -11.22 -16.26 -4.59
N ALA A 107 -10.40 -15.25 -4.25
CA ALA A 107 -8.96 -15.39 -4.04
C ALA A 107 -8.61 -16.44 -2.96
N GLN A 108 -9.45 -16.55 -1.91
CA GLN A 108 -9.30 -17.58 -0.87
C GLN A 108 -9.46 -19.01 -1.41
N CYS A 109 -10.22 -19.19 -2.49
CA CYS A 109 -10.44 -20.50 -3.11
C CYS A 109 -9.37 -20.87 -4.14
N VAL A 110 -8.55 -19.91 -4.62
CA VAL A 110 -7.54 -20.14 -5.68
C VAL A 110 -6.56 -21.28 -5.35
N PRO A 111 -6.06 -21.44 -4.12
CA PRO A 111 -5.19 -22.57 -3.77
C PRO A 111 -5.81 -23.94 -4.04
N ASP A 112 -7.13 -24.06 -3.92
CA ASP A 112 -7.88 -25.31 -4.00
C ASP A 112 -8.50 -25.55 -5.39
N ILE A 113 -8.33 -24.63 -6.34
CA ILE A 113 -8.83 -24.79 -7.71
C ILE A 113 -8.14 -25.98 -8.38
N VAL A 114 -8.95 -26.89 -8.90
CA VAL A 114 -8.49 -28.01 -9.73
C VAL A 114 -8.46 -27.57 -11.20
N PRO A 115 -7.33 -27.76 -11.92
CA PRO A 115 -7.28 -27.53 -13.36
C PRO A 115 -8.38 -28.29 -14.10
N THR A 116 -9.03 -27.63 -15.05
CA THR A 116 -10.17 -28.17 -15.81
C THR A 116 -10.22 -27.60 -17.22
N ALA A 117 -10.53 -28.47 -18.18
CA ALA A 117 -10.80 -28.09 -19.57
C ALA A 117 -12.22 -27.50 -19.75
N GLU A 118 -13.14 -27.81 -18.82
CA GLU A 118 -14.48 -27.22 -18.80
C GLU A 118 -14.39 -25.78 -18.29
N PRO A 119 -14.92 -24.79 -19.02
CA PRO A 119 -14.83 -23.40 -18.60
C PRO A 119 -15.54 -23.13 -17.27
N ILE A 120 -14.86 -22.46 -16.34
CA ILE A 120 -15.46 -21.96 -15.10
C ILE A 120 -15.48 -20.43 -15.09
N MET A 121 -16.45 -19.84 -14.39
CA MET A 121 -16.59 -18.38 -14.32
C MET A 121 -15.66 -17.79 -13.25
N VAL A 122 -14.66 -17.03 -13.69
CA VAL A 122 -13.64 -16.42 -12.83
C VAL A 122 -13.81 -14.90 -12.79
N PRO A 123 -13.75 -14.26 -11.61
CA PRO A 123 -13.70 -12.80 -11.52
C PRO A 123 -12.50 -12.23 -12.28
N VAL A 124 -12.75 -11.29 -13.19
CA VAL A 124 -11.72 -10.70 -14.06
C VAL A 124 -10.58 -10.10 -13.23
N ALA A 125 -10.90 -9.43 -12.13
CA ALA A 125 -9.92 -8.81 -11.24
C ALA A 125 -9.06 -9.82 -10.45
N ALA A 126 -9.42 -11.10 -10.42
CA ALA A 126 -8.60 -12.17 -9.83
C ALA A 126 -7.53 -12.71 -10.80
N LEU A 127 -7.63 -12.36 -12.09
CA LEU A 127 -6.70 -12.82 -13.13
C LEU A 127 -5.46 -11.92 -13.19
N ARG A 128 -4.32 -12.57 -13.42
CA ARG A 128 -3.00 -11.95 -13.59
C ARG A 128 -2.56 -12.07 -15.06
N PHE A 129 -1.72 -11.15 -15.51
CA PHE A 129 -1.10 -11.24 -16.82
C PHE A 129 0.09 -12.21 -16.79
N THR A 130 0.26 -13.03 -17.83
CA THR A 130 1.53 -13.76 -17.98
C THR A 130 2.66 -12.87 -18.50
N HIS A 131 2.34 -11.84 -19.29
CA HIS A 131 3.32 -10.93 -19.87
C HIS A 131 3.24 -9.56 -19.22
N HIS A 132 4.38 -8.90 -19.06
CA HIS A 132 4.46 -7.52 -18.57
C HIS A 132 4.30 -6.48 -19.69
N THR A 133 4.01 -6.90 -20.93
CA THR A 133 3.78 -5.95 -22.04
C THR A 133 2.62 -6.36 -22.94
N VAL A 134 1.85 -5.37 -23.42
CA VAL A 134 0.93 -5.53 -24.57
C VAL A 134 1.56 -4.94 -25.82
N ASN A 135 1.20 -5.46 -27.00
CA ASN A 135 1.57 -4.82 -28.25
C ASN A 135 1.08 -3.36 -28.26
N SER A 136 1.97 -2.44 -28.63
CA SER A 136 1.69 -1.02 -28.84
C SER A 136 0.49 -0.77 -29.75
N ASP A 137 0.21 -1.69 -30.67
CA ASP A 137 -0.91 -1.57 -31.63
C ASP A 137 -2.30 -1.73 -31.02
N LEU A 138 -2.37 -2.31 -29.82
CA LEU A 138 -3.61 -2.73 -29.16
C LEU A 138 -4.58 -3.46 -30.10
N ALA A 139 -4.05 -4.26 -31.03
CA ALA A 139 -4.83 -5.10 -31.95
C ALA A 139 -4.70 -6.57 -31.51
N PHE A 140 -5.62 -7.46 -31.91
CA PHE A 140 -5.43 -8.91 -31.79
C PHE A 140 -4.40 -9.39 -32.83
N GLY A 141 -3.52 -10.32 -32.48
CA GLY A 141 -2.31 -10.60 -33.28
C GLY A 141 -2.60 -11.46 -34.51
N GLU A 142 -1.56 -11.72 -35.30
CA GLU A 142 -1.62 -12.57 -36.51
C GLU A 142 -1.99 -14.04 -36.25
N GLY A 143 -2.44 -14.43 -35.06
CA GLY A 143 -2.87 -15.80 -34.73
C GLY A 143 -4.38 -15.97 -34.59
N HIS A 144 -5.17 -14.89 -34.59
CA HIS A 144 -6.62 -14.97 -34.38
C HIS A 144 -7.39 -14.88 -35.69
N GLU A 145 -8.67 -15.24 -35.73
CA GLU A 145 -9.53 -14.91 -36.89
C GLU A 145 -9.70 -13.38 -37.03
N ASN A 146 -9.58 -12.67 -35.91
CA ASN A 146 -9.75 -11.23 -35.78
C ASN A 146 -8.41 -10.45 -35.82
N ARG A 147 -7.45 -10.85 -36.67
CA ARG A 147 -6.05 -10.33 -36.70
C ARG A 147 -5.88 -8.82 -36.82
N GLN A 148 -6.94 -8.09 -37.18
CA GLN A 148 -6.92 -6.63 -37.32
C GLN A 148 -7.94 -5.93 -36.42
N GLU A 149 -8.67 -6.68 -35.60
CA GLU A 149 -9.61 -6.06 -34.69
C GLU A 149 -8.85 -5.42 -33.54
N SER A 150 -9.24 -4.19 -33.25
CA SER A 150 -8.73 -3.45 -32.12
C SER A 150 -9.30 -4.01 -30.82
N ILE A 151 -8.50 -4.01 -29.76
CA ILE A 151 -8.98 -4.21 -28.38
C ILE A 151 -10.12 -3.21 -28.08
N PHE A 152 -10.07 -1.99 -28.64
CA PHE A 152 -11.15 -1.01 -28.49
C PHE A 152 -12.49 -1.47 -29.07
N LYS A 153 -12.50 -2.28 -30.13
CA LYS A 153 -13.74 -2.85 -30.68
C LYS A 153 -14.37 -3.84 -29.70
N LEU A 154 -13.55 -4.68 -29.07
CA LEU A 154 -14.02 -5.59 -28.01
C LEU A 154 -14.59 -4.80 -26.82
N ILE A 155 -13.88 -3.77 -26.37
CA ILE A 155 -14.32 -2.93 -25.25
C ILE A 155 -15.63 -2.22 -25.59
N ASP A 156 -15.75 -1.60 -26.77
CA ASP A 156 -16.97 -0.91 -27.20
C ASP A 156 -18.16 -1.89 -27.26
N ALA A 157 -17.95 -3.10 -27.80
CA ALA A 157 -18.98 -4.14 -27.84
C ALA A 157 -19.44 -4.59 -26.45
N LEU A 158 -18.49 -4.80 -25.53
CA LEU A 158 -18.80 -5.16 -24.15
C LEU A 158 -19.48 -4.01 -23.39
N PHE A 159 -19.00 -2.78 -23.61
CA PHE A 159 -19.52 -1.59 -22.95
C PHE A 159 -20.97 -1.28 -23.37
N ARG A 160 -21.26 -1.41 -24.67
CA ARG A 160 -22.61 -1.27 -25.23
C ARG A 160 -23.54 -2.45 -24.93
N GLY A 161 -23.00 -3.56 -24.40
CA GLY A 161 -23.76 -4.78 -24.15
C GLY A 161 -24.15 -5.54 -25.42
N THR A 162 -23.54 -5.24 -26.58
CA THR A 162 -23.72 -6.05 -27.79
C THR A 162 -22.99 -7.40 -27.69
N LEU A 163 -22.05 -7.50 -26.74
CA LEU A 163 -21.37 -8.72 -26.34
C LEU A 163 -21.37 -8.79 -24.81
N VAL A 164 -21.67 -9.95 -24.25
CA VAL A 164 -21.65 -10.19 -22.79
C VAL A 164 -20.39 -10.98 -22.44
N THR A 165 -19.84 -10.78 -21.24
CA THR A 165 -18.60 -11.46 -20.82
C THR A 165 -18.73 -12.98 -20.75
N THR A 166 -19.94 -13.50 -20.52
CA THR A 166 -20.27 -14.94 -20.50
C THR A 166 -20.17 -15.60 -21.86
N ASP A 167 -20.37 -14.83 -22.93
CA ASP A 167 -20.42 -15.33 -24.31
C ASP A 167 -19.05 -15.27 -24.99
N LEU A 168 -18.04 -14.78 -24.28
CA LEU A 168 -16.67 -14.76 -24.78
C LEU A 168 -16.10 -16.16 -24.87
N GLU A 169 -15.26 -16.39 -25.88
CA GLU A 169 -14.41 -17.57 -25.91
C GLU A 169 -13.61 -17.65 -24.59
N PRO A 170 -13.59 -18.81 -23.91
CA PRO A 170 -12.89 -18.98 -22.65
C PRO A 170 -11.43 -18.51 -22.72
N LEU A 171 -10.96 -17.89 -21.65
CA LEU A 171 -9.54 -17.56 -21.50
C LEU A 171 -8.77 -18.81 -21.05
N ASP A 172 -7.59 -19.01 -21.63
CA ASP A 172 -6.62 -19.98 -21.15
C ASP A 172 -5.84 -19.38 -19.98
N VAL A 173 -6.04 -19.95 -18.81
CA VAL A 173 -5.50 -19.48 -17.53
C VAL A 173 -4.67 -20.58 -16.90
N PHE A 174 -3.53 -20.20 -16.35
CA PHE A 174 -2.60 -21.12 -15.70
C PHE A 174 -2.59 -20.88 -14.21
N LEU A 175 -2.73 -21.96 -13.45
CA LEU A 175 -2.56 -21.95 -12.01
C LEU A 175 -1.06 -22.08 -11.71
N HIS A 176 -0.44 -21.00 -11.25
CA HIS A 176 1.02 -20.88 -11.08
C HIS A 176 1.37 -20.29 -9.72
N ASN A 177 2.48 -20.74 -9.14
CA ASN A 177 3.05 -20.13 -7.94
C ASN A 177 3.89 -18.92 -8.33
N GLY A 178 3.40 -17.73 -7.96
CA GLY A 178 4.12 -16.49 -8.18
C GLY A 178 5.45 -16.43 -7.42
N PRO A 179 6.29 -15.43 -7.73
CA PRO A 179 7.57 -15.21 -7.06
C PRO A 179 7.44 -14.80 -5.58
N ASP A 180 6.25 -14.39 -5.17
CA ASP A 180 5.85 -14.18 -3.78
C ASP A 180 5.49 -15.49 -3.05
N GLY A 181 5.58 -16.63 -3.74
CA GLY A 181 5.14 -17.95 -3.25
C GLY A 181 3.62 -18.12 -3.25
N ALA A 182 2.85 -17.10 -3.66
CA ALA A 182 1.40 -17.16 -3.66
C ALA A 182 0.89 -17.81 -4.96
N ARG A 183 -0.07 -18.73 -4.82
CA ARG A 183 -0.74 -19.34 -5.97
C ARG A 183 -1.67 -18.33 -6.63
N GLY A 184 -1.59 -18.20 -7.95
CA GLY A 184 -2.38 -17.23 -8.73
C GLY A 184 -2.84 -17.78 -10.08
N LEU A 185 -3.79 -17.09 -10.69
CA LEU A 185 -4.37 -17.41 -11.99
C LEU A 185 -3.81 -16.48 -13.06
N TYR A 186 -3.02 -17.01 -14.00
CA TYR A 186 -2.29 -16.22 -15.00
C TYR A 186 -2.85 -16.47 -16.41
N SER A 187 -3.42 -15.45 -17.04
CA SER A 187 -4.01 -15.57 -18.38
C SER A 187 -2.97 -15.51 -19.50
N ARG A 188 -3.08 -16.38 -20.50
CA ARG A 188 -2.32 -16.27 -21.75
C ARG A 188 -2.96 -15.30 -22.74
N ASN A 189 -4.26 -15.04 -22.61
CA ASN A 189 -5.01 -14.15 -23.50
C ASN A 189 -4.95 -12.68 -23.02
N ASN A 190 -3.75 -12.15 -22.75
CA ASN A 190 -3.53 -10.84 -22.11
C ASN A 190 -4.26 -9.66 -22.77
N ARG A 191 -4.51 -9.71 -24.08
CA ARG A 191 -5.25 -8.65 -24.80
C ARG A 191 -6.73 -8.64 -24.45
N ARG A 192 -7.35 -9.83 -24.37
CA ARG A 192 -8.75 -9.97 -23.89
C ARG A 192 -8.82 -9.61 -22.41
N LEU A 193 -7.87 -10.09 -21.60
CA LEU A 193 -7.80 -9.73 -20.19
C LEU A 193 -7.68 -8.21 -19.98
N LEU A 194 -6.86 -7.52 -20.77
CA LEU A 194 -6.74 -6.06 -20.71
C LEU A 194 -8.09 -5.36 -20.97
N ALA A 195 -8.82 -5.78 -22.02
CA ALA A 195 -10.15 -5.25 -22.33
C ALA A 195 -11.15 -5.45 -21.18
N LEU A 196 -11.13 -6.65 -20.59
CA LEU A 196 -11.99 -7.00 -19.46
C LEU A 196 -11.66 -6.21 -18.20
N LEU A 197 -10.36 -6.00 -17.90
CA LEU A 197 -9.93 -5.19 -16.77
C LEU A 197 -10.30 -3.71 -16.95
N TRP A 198 -10.26 -3.19 -18.18
CA TRP A 198 -10.77 -1.84 -18.45
C TRP A 198 -12.27 -1.76 -18.20
N LEU A 199 -13.04 -2.75 -18.64
CA LEU A 199 -14.48 -2.80 -18.36
C LEU A 199 -14.75 -2.87 -16.84
N GLN A 200 -14.01 -3.70 -16.10
CA GLN A 200 -14.09 -3.79 -14.64
C GLN A 200 -13.74 -2.47 -13.94
N ALA A 201 -12.77 -1.72 -14.47
CA ALA A 201 -12.40 -0.42 -13.90
C ALA A 201 -13.51 0.62 -14.01
N VAL A 202 -14.37 0.49 -15.03
CA VAL A 202 -15.53 1.38 -15.27
C VAL A 202 -16.79 0.85 -14.58
N ARG A 203 -16.97 -0.47 -14.45
CA ARG A 203 -18.06 -1.12 -13.71
C ARG A 203 -17.59 -1.58 -12.33
N ARG A 204 -17.57 -0.66 -11.37
CA ARG A 204 -17.08 -0.92 -10.00
C ARG A 204 -18.15 -1.44 -9.05
N ASP A 205 -19.38 -1.46 -9.50
CA ASP A 205 -20.56 -1.90 -8.77
C ASP A 205 -20.65 -3.43 -8.66
N GLU A 206 -20.11 -4.17 -9.65
CA GLU A 206 -20.16 -5.63 -9.70
C GLU A 206 -18.81 -6.27 -10.07
N ALA A 207 -18.59 -7.50 -9.63
CA ALA A 207 -17.43 -8.27 -10.06
C ALA A 207 -17.73 -8.95 -11.40
N LEU A 208 -17.11 -8.44 -12.46
CA LEU A 208 -17.25 -9.02 -13.78
C LEU A 208 -16.59 -10.39 -13.79
N ARG A 209 -17.29 -11.37 -14.37
CA ARG A 209 -16.81 -12.73 -14.52
C ARG A 209 -16.65 -13.09 -15.98
N VAL A 210 -15.65 -13.91 -16.29
CA VAL A 210 -15.35 -14.41 -17.63
C VAL A 210 -15.13 -15.93 -17.58
N PRO A 211 -15.55 -16.70 -18.61
CA PRO A 211 -15.23 -18.12 -18.69
C PRO A 211 -13.72 -18.33 -18.83
N CYS A 212 -13.17 -19.26 -18.07
CA CYS A 212 -11.75 -19.63 -18.09
C CYS A 212 -11.57 -21.15 -18.10
N ARG A 213 -10.67 -21.63 -18.95
CA ARG A 213 -10.09 -22.98 -18.84
C ARG A 213 -8.83 -22.88 -18.00
N ILE A 214 -8.73 -23.72 -16.97
CA ILE A 214 -7.64 -23.63 -16.00
C ILE A 214 -6.70 -24.80 -16.22
N HIS A 215 -5.45 -24.47 -16.50
CA HIS A 215 -4.38 -25.42 -16.79
C HIS A 215 -3.36 -25.42 -15.64
N HIS A 216 -2.69 -26.54 -15.45
CA HIS A 216 -1.49 -26.57 -14.61
C HIS A 216 -0.32 -26.00 -15.42
N ASP A 217 0.55 -25.21 -14.79
CA ASP A 217 1.78 -24.69 -15.41
C ASP A 217 2.81 -25.78 -15.75
N ASP A 218 2.68 -26.94 -15.10
CA ASP A 218 3.47 -28.17 -15.35
C ASP A 218 2.83 -29.17 -16.34
N ASP A 219 1.68 -28.86 -16.94
CA ASP A 219 1.09 -29.75 -17.96
C ASP A 219 2.07 -29.94 -19.12
N PRO A 220 2.55 -31.17 -19.44
CA PRO A 220 3.56 -31.38 -20.47
C PRO A 220 3.19 -30.81 -21.85
N GLY A 221 1.90 -30.76 -22.20
CA GLY A 221 1.43 -30.22 -23.47
C GLY A 221 1.41 -28.69 -23.53
N LEU A 222 1.27 -28.02 -22.38
CA LEU A 222 1.02 -26.58 -22.29
C LEU A 222 2.10 -25.81 -21.52
N ALA A 223 2.93 -26.49 -20.73
CA ALA A 223 3.99 -25.90 -19.90
C ALA A 223 4.96 -25.09 -20.75
N ARG A 224 5.30 -25.58 -21.94
CA ARG A 224 6.12 -24.84 -22.90
C ARG A 224 5.44 -23.53 -23.31
N TRP A 225 4.16 -23.59 -23.67
CA TRP A 225 3.40 -22.42 -24.09
C TRP A 225 3.22 -21.38 -22.97
N PHE A 226 3.08 -21.84 -21.73
CA PHE A 226 3.08 -20.98 -20.55
C PHE A 226 4.45 -20.32 -20.36
N LYS A 227 5.52 -21.11 -20.24
CA LYS A 227 6.90 -20.61 -20.01
C LYS A 227 7.37 -19.63 -21.07
N GLU A 228 7.02 -19.86 -22.34
CA GLU A 228 7.38 -18.96 -23.45
C GLU A 228 6.75 -17.57 -23.35
N GLY A 229 5.66 -17.42 -22.60
CA GLY A 229 5.04 -16.11 -22.43
C GLY A 229 4.71 -15.72 -21.00
N TYR A 230 5.31 -16.40 -20.03
CA TYR A 230 5.42 -15.94 -18.67
C TYR A 230 6.71 -15.13 -18.52
N ASP A 231 6.57 -13.83 -18.27
CA ASP A 231 7.68 -12.93 -18.03
C ASP A 231 8.11 -13.10 -16.55
N ALA A 232 9.10 -13.97 -16.33
CA ALA A 232 9.64 -14.27 -15.00
C ALA A 232 10.32 -13.04 -14.34
N PRO A 233 10.46 -13.02 -13.00
CA PRO A 233 11.18 -11.96 -12.29
C PRO A 233 12.57 -11.73 -12.87
N GLY A 234 12.92 -10.48 -13.15
CA GLY A 234 14.22 -10.12 -13.73
C GLY A 234 14.38 -10.43 -15.22
N GLY A 235 13.39 -11.03 -15.89
CA GLY A 235 13.44 -11.28 -17.33
C GLY A 235 13.47 -10.00 -18.18
N LYS A 236 12.94 -8.89 -17.65
CA LYS A 236 12.99 -7.54 -18.23
C LYS A 236 13.14 -6.49 -17.12
N PRO A 237 13.68 -5.29 -17.41
CA PRO A 237 13.72 -4.19 -16.44
C PRO A 237 12.33 -3.88 -15.87
N GLY A 238 12.19 -3.88 -14.54
CA GLY A 238 10.92 -3.62 -13.85
C GLY A 238 9.94 -4.82 -13.79
N CYS A 239 10.27 -5.95 -14.42
CA CYS A 239 9.45 -7.16 -14.38
C CYS A 239 9.62 -7.89 -13.05
N ASN A 240 8.54 -7.96 -12.26
CA ASN A 240 8.52 -8.64 -10.97
C ASN A 240 7.88 -10.03 -11.00
N GLY A 241 7.37 -10.50 -12.15
CA GLY A 241 6.69 -11.80 -12.29
C GLY A 241 5.31 -11.92 -11.63
N LEU A 242 4.82 -10.89 -10.91
CA LEU A 242 3.52 -10.97 -10.21
C LEU A 242 2.32 -10.90 -11.16
N GLY A 243 2.49 -10.37 -12.38
CA GLY A 243 1.41 -10.26 -13.36
C GLY A 243 0.30 -9.29 -12.95
N LEU A 244 0.54 -8.42 -11.96
CA LEU A 244 -0.44 -7.44 -11.46
C LEU A 244 -0.47 -6.14 -12.27
N SER A 245 0.53 -5.92 -13.12
CA SER A 245 0.62 -4.74 -13.97
C SER A 245 1.07 -5.12 -15.38
N ILE A 246 0.74 -4.24 -16.32
CA ILE A 246 1.20 -4.34 -17.69
C ILE A 246 1.75 -3.00 -18.14
N TRP A 247 2.90 -3.04 -18.80
CA TRP A 247 3.63 -1.88 -19.25
C TRP A 247 3.49 -1.74 -20.76
N PRO A 248 3.48 -0.50 -21.30
CA PRO A 248 3.70 -0.33 -22.73
C PRO A 248 5.09 -0.89 -23.07
N ARG A 249 5.22 -1.54 -24.24
CA ARG A 249 6.56 -1.83 -24.78
C ARG A 249 7.30 -0.50 -25.00
N PRO A 250 8.63 -0.47 -24.83
CA PRO A 250 9.43 0.70 -25.20
C PRO A 250 9.08 1.16 -26.63
N GLY A 251 8.74 2.44 -26.77
CA GLY A 251 8.24 3.03 -28.00
C GLY A 251 6.91 3.76 -27.81
N SER A 252 6.47 4.49 -28.83
CA SER A 252 5.14 5.08 -28.83
C SER A 252 4.09 3.99 -29.00
N ALA A 253 3.15 3.87 -28.06
CA ALA A 253 1.96 3.07 -28.28
C ALA A 253 1.18 3.72 -29.42
N CYS A 254 0.88 3.02 -30.52
CA CYS A 254 0.21 3.58 -31.69
C CYS A 254 -0.93 2.69 -32.14
N HIS A 255 -2.12 3.21 -32.42
CA HIS A 255 -3.19 2.46 -33.05
C HIS A 255 -3.34 2.88 -34.51
N ARG A 256 -3.19 1.94 -35.45
CA ARG A 256 -3.23 2.20 -36.90
C ARG A 256 -2.27 3.33 -37.33
N GLY A 257 -1.08 3.38 -36.72
CA GLY A 257 -0.06 4.39 -37.00
C GLY A 257 -0.21 5.71 -36.24
N TYR A 258 -1.23 5.88 -35.38
CA TYR A 258 -1.41 7.07 -34.55
C TYR A 258 -1.12 6.78 -33.09
N GLU A 259 -0.34 7.62 -32.40
CA GLU A 259 -0.05 7.41 -30.98
C GLU A 259 -1.35 7.30 -30.14
N LEU A 260 -1.46 6.29 -29.29
CA LEU A 260 -2.61 6.03 -28.43
C LEU A 260 -2.64 6.92 -27.21
N PHE A 261 -1.49 6.97 -26.53
CA PHE A 261 -1.24 7.90 -25.43
C PHE A 261 -0.62 9.16 -26.01
N ASN A 262 -1.45 9.82 -26.80
CA ASN A 262 -1.08 11.01 -27.51
C ASN A 262 -1.06 12.18 -26.51
N PRO A 263 -0.01 13.03 -26.48
CA PRO A 263 0.06 14.16 -25.57
C PRO A 263 -1.20 15.04 -25.67
N PRO A 264 -1.59 15.79 -24.64
CA PRO A 264 -2.75 16.68 -24.63
C PRO A 264 -2.89 17.54 -25.89
N ALA A 265 -1.77 17.91 -26.53
CA ALA A 265 -1.78 18.61 -27.84
C ALA A 265 -2.52 17.84 -28.95
N THR A 266 -2.38 16.51 -29.02
CA THR A 266 -3.09 15.72 -30.03
C THR A 266 -4.56 15.54 -29.68
N ALA A 267 -4.93 15.44 -28.40
CA ALA A 267 -6.33 15.49 -27.97
C ALA A 267 -6.97 16.83 -28.37
N CYS A 268 -6.30 17.96 -28.11
CA CYS A 268 -6.76 19.28 -28.56
C CYS A 268 -6.88 19.37 -30.08
N ARG A 269 -5.89 18.85 -30.85
CA ARG A 269 -5.98 18.80 -32.32
C ARG A 269 -7.12 17.90 -32.83
N ALA A 270 -7.43 16.82 -32.13
CA ALA A 270 -8.56 15.95 -32.48
C ALA A 270 -9.90 16.64 -32.23
N LEU A 271 -10.04 17.34 -31.10
CA LEU A 271 -11.21 18.18 -30.81
C LEU A 271 -11.38 19.30 -31.84
N GLN A 272 -10.31 20.02 -32.17
CA GLN A 272 -10.36 21.07 -33.20
C GLN A 272 -10.82 20.52 -34.55
N ARG A 273 -10.26 19.39 -35.00
CA ARG A 273 -10.70 18.74 -36.26
C ARG A 273 -12.15 18.27 -36.20
N ALA A 274 -12.66 17.91 -35.03
CA ALA A 274 -14.08 17.59 -34.88
C ALA A 274 -14.94 18.86 -35.05
N CYS A 275 -14.54 19.98 -34.44
CA CYS A 275 -15.20 21.28 -34.66
C CYS A 275 -15.19 21.66 -36.14
N ASP A 276 -14.01 21.65 -36.79
CA ASP A 276 -13.85 22.04 -38.19
C ASP A 276 -14.72 21.18 -39.13
N ARG A 277 -14.81 19.87 -38.85
CA ARG A 277 -15.66 18.95 -39.63
C ARG A 277 -17.14 19.25 -39.47
N GLU A 278 -17.61 19.46 -38.24
CA GLU A 278 -19.03 19.76 -37.99
C GLU A 278 -19.42 21.14 -38.53
N GLN A 279 -18.50 22.12 -38.51
CA GLN A 279 -18.70 23.42 -39.15
C GLN A 279 -18.78 23.32 -40.68
N ALA A 280 -18.06 22.38 -41.29
CA ALA A 280 -18.05 22.16 -42.73
C ALA A 280 -19.22 21.28 -43.24
N ARG A 281 -20.05 20.72 -42.36
CA ARG A 281 -21.19 19.88 -42.75
C ARG A 281 -22.32 20.73 -43.35
N LEU A 282 -22.97 20.18 -44.37
CA LEU A 282 -24.16 20.77 -44.98
C LEU A 282 -25.35 20.82 -44.01
N ASP A 283 -25.45 19.83 -43.13
CA ASP A 283 -26.42 19.73 -42.03
C ASP A 283 -25.84 20.30 -40.72
N PHE A 284 -25.34 21.54 -40.80
CA PHE A 284 -24.65 22.21 -39.69
C PHE A 284 -25.47 22.17 -38.38
N ARG A 285 -24.82 21.69 -37.32
CA ARG A 285 -25.39 21.58 -35.98
C ARG A 285 -24.69 22.53 -35.01
N PRO A 286 -25.26 23.74 -34.77
CA PRO A 286 -24.63 24.74 -33.92
C PRO A 286 -24.45 24.25 -32.48
N ASP A 287 -25.42 23.51 -31.96
CA ASP A 287 -25.41 22.92 -30.62
C ASP A 287 -24.21 21.98 -30.39
N LEU A 288 -23.86 21.17 -31.39
CA LEU A 288 -22.75 20.25 -31.32
C LEU A 288 -21.40 20.97 -31.42
N VAL A 289 -21.31 22.00 -32.26
CA VAL A 289 -20.11 22.83 -32.39
C VAL A 289 -19.86 23.63 -31.11
N ASP A 290 -20.90 24.19 -30.51
CA ASP A 290 -20.81 24.89 -29.22
C ASP A 290 -20.32 23.94 -28.11
N ALA A 291 -20.88 22.73 -28.05
CA ALA A 291 -20.46 21.71 -27.08
C ALA A 291 -18.99 21.28 -27.28
N LEU A 292 -18.58 21.02 -28.53
CA LEU A 292 -17.19 20.67 -28.84
C LEU A 292 -16.22 21.80 -28.53
N THR A 293 -16.63 23.05 -28.80
CA THR A 293 -15.85 24.26 -28.50
C THR A 293 -15.68 24.44 -26.99
N LEU A 294 -16.77 24.28 -26.22
CA LEU A 294 -16.73 24.34 -24.76
C LEU A 294 -15.79 23.27 -24.17
N VAL A 295 -15.84 22.04 -24.68
CA VAL A 295 -14.93 20.96 -24.26
C VAL A 295 -13.48 21.30 -24.63
N ALA A 296 -13.24 21.86 -25.82
CA ALA A 296 -11.91 22.27 -26.27
C ALA A 296 -11.33 23.42 -25.44
N GLU A 297 -12.15 24.40 -25.05
CA GLU A 297 -11.75 25.54 -24.20
C GLU A 297 -11.51 25.12 -22.74
N ALA A 298 -12.33 24.19 -22.24
CA ALA A 298 -12.18 23.63 -20.90
C ALA A 298 -10.92 22.75 -20.78
N ALA A 299 -10.50 22.11 -21.87
CA ALA A 299 -9.34 21.25 -21.94
C ALA A 299 -8.02 22.05 -21.90
N LYS A 300 -7.41 22.16 -20.72
CA LYS A 300 -6.09 22.81 -20.56
C LYS A 300 -4.96 21.79 -20.48
N ARG A 301 -3.93 22.02 -21.28
CA ARG A 301 -2.64 21.34 -21.19
C ARG A 301 -1.91 21.86 -19.95
N ARG A 302 -1.71 21.00 -18.96
CA ARG A 302 -0.80 21.29 -17.85
C ARG A 302 0.50 20.55 -18.06
N THR A 303 1.61 21.29 -18.00
CA THR A 303 2.94 20.73 -17.82
C THR A 303 3.26 20.78 -16.33
N LEU A 304 3.21 19.62 -15.67
CA LEU A 304 3.74 19.50 -14.31
C LEU A 304 5.22 19.16 -14.45
N HIS A 305 6.09 20.09 -14.07
CA HIS A 305 7.54 19.91 -13.91
C HIS A 305 8.17 18.90 -14.89
N ASP A 306 8.35 19.34 -16.14
CA ASP A 306 9.19 18.74 -17.20
C ASP A 306 8.97 17.28 -17.64
N HIS A 307 8.03 16.51 -17.09
CA HIS A 307 7.96 15.08 -17.43
C HIS A 307 6.61 14.53 -17.92
N GLU A 308 5.46 15.12 -17.56
CA GLU A 308 4.17 14.62 -18.07
C GLU A 308 3.18 15.74 -18.40
N GLU A 309 2.64 15.70 -19.61
CA GLU A 309 1.57 16.58 -20.04
C GLU A 309 0.23 15.90 -19.78
N THR A 310 -0.63 16.53 -18.97
CA THR A 310 -1.98 16.02 -18.69
C THR A 310 -3.05 16.95 -19.24
N LEU A 311 -4.14 16.35 -19.75
CA LEU A 311 -5.35 17.07 -20.15
C LEU A 311 -6.22 17.22 -18.91
N THR A 312 -6.46 18.45 -18.47
CA THR A 312 -7.31 18.71 -17.30
C THR A 312 -8.49 19.58 -17.71
N PHE A 313 -9.69 19.22 -17.24
CA PHE A 313 -10.89 20.03 -17.40
C PHE A 313 -11.03 20.94 -16.19
N ARG A 314 -11.25 22.25 -16.41
CA ARG A 314 -11.60 23.15 -15.31
C ARG A 314 -13.05 22.88 -14.92
N SER A 315 -13.27 22.54 -13.65
CA SER A 315 -14.59 22.67 -13.03
C SER A 315 -14.83 24.15 -12.77
N ASP A 316 -15.92 24.71 -13.32
CA ASP A 316 -16.35 26.10 -13.11
C ASP A 316 -16.89 26.37 -11.69
N SER A 317 -16.69 25.44 -10.75
CA SER A 317 -16.89 25.70 -9.33
C SER A 317 -16.15 27.00 -8.96
N PRO A 318 -16.87 28.05 -8.49
CA PRO A 318 -16.27 29.29 -8.05
C PRO A 318 -15.16 28.95 -7.06
N ARG A 319 -13.97 29.50 -7.31
CA ARG A 319 -12.84 29.37 -6.39
C ARG A 319 -13.10 30.25 -5.17
N ASP A 320 -14.01 29.81 -4.31
CA ASP A 320 -14.11 30.32 -2.95
C ASP A 320 -12.97 29.65 -2.16
N GLY A 321 -11.78 30.25 -2.20
CA GLY A 321 -10.65 29.82 -1.38
C GLY A 321 -9.28 30.01 -2.01
N GLN A 322 -8.76 31.24 -1.93
CA GLN A 322 -7.32 31.50 -1.90
C GLN A 322 -6.70 30.65 -0.77
N GLY A 323 -5.63 29.89 -1.04
CA GLY A 323 -4.91 29.23 0.06
C GLY A 323 -3.74 28.32 -0.31
N TRP A 324 -3.76 27.65 -1.46
CA TRP A 324 -2.81 26.54 -1.68
C TRP A 324 -1.61 26.83 -2.60
N ALA A 325 -1.49 28.02 -3.18
CA ALA A 325 -0.51 28.26 -4.25
C ALA A 325 0.75 29.05 -3.85
N GLU A 326 0.84 29.61 -2.64
CA GLU A 326 1.89 30.60 -2.33
C GLU A 326 3.03 30.07 -1.43
N GLU A 327 2.89 28.91 -0.80
CA GLU A 327 3.87 28.45 0.20
C GLU A 327 5.06 27.65 -0.37
N GLN A 328 5.05 27.29 -1.66
CA GLN A 328 6.10 26.44 -2.27
C GLN A 328 7.21 27.21 -3.01
N ARG A 329 7.20 28.55 -3.03
CA ARG A 329 8.23 29.36 -3.73
C ARG A 329 9.41 29.81 -2.86
N GLY A 330 9.48 29.38 -1.60
CA GLY A 330 10.55 29.77 -0.68
C GLY A 330 11.69 28.75 -0.56
N LYS A 331 12.88 29.12 -1.08
CA LYS A 331 14.23 28.64 -0.72
C LYS A 331 14.73 27.33 -1.34
N GLY A 332 15.39 27.47 -2.49
CA GLY A 332 16.27 26.45 -3.07
C GLY A 332 17.39 27.05 -3.91
N ARG A 333 18.19 27.98 -3.35
CA ARG A 333 19.36 28.57 -4.02
C ARG A 333 20.49 27.52 -4.03
N ARG A 334 20.59 26.71 -5.08
CA ARG A 334 21.77 25.87 -5.34
C ARG A 334 22.65 26.52 -6.41
N THR A 335 23.87 26.84 -5.99
CA THR A 335 24.97 27.37 -6.79
C THR A 335 25.47 26.28 -7.74
N GLY A 336 25.54 26.63 -9.03
CA GLY A 336 26.04 25.74 -10.08
C GLY A 336 27.55 25.57 -10.01
N LYS A 337 28.02 24.32 -10.11
CA LYS A 337 29.37 23.98 -10.58
C LYS A 337 29.22 23.27 -11.92
N ALA A 338 29.75 23.91 -12.96
CA ALA A 338 29.90 23.36 -14.29
C ALA A 338 30.89 22.18 -14.27
N GLY A 339 30.48 21.06 -14.87
CA GLY A 339 31.34 19.91 -15.16
C GLY A 339 31.36 19.63 -16.67
N PRO A 340 32.46 19.11 -17.22
CA PRO A 340 32.80 19.28 -18.63
C PRO A 340 32.12 18.27 -19.57
N ARG A 341 31.88 18.75 -20.80
CA ARG A 341 31.42 17.97 -21.96
C ARG A 341 32.48 16.93 -22.37
N LEU A 342 32.13 15.66 -22.26
CA LEU A 342 32.67 14.51 -23.01
C LEU A 342 31.45 13.88 -23.69
N GLY A 343 31.43 13.42 -24.92
CA GLY A 343 32.39 13.27 -26.00
C GLY A 343 31.61 12.49 -27.06
N ARG A 344 31.64 12.94 -28.31
CA ARG A 344 31.05 12.23 -29.46
C ARG A 344 31.64 10.82 -29.56
N GLY A 345 30.80 9.81 -29.80
CA GLY A 345 31.31 8.49 -30.14
C GLY A 345 30.25 7.49 -30.59
N SER A 346 30.40 7.05 -31.85
CA SER A 346 30.03 5.74 -32.38
C SER A 346 28.55 5.44 -32.68
N THR A 347 28.17 5.78 -33.91
CA THR A 347 27.19 5.05 -34.73
C THR A 347 27.67 3.59 -34.88
N ARG A 348 26.95 2.64 -34.27
CA ARG A 348 27.07 1.21 -34.63
C ARG A 348 26.03 0.89 -35.71
N GLN A 349 26.52 0.66 -36.92
CA GLN A 349 25.80 -0.02 -37.99
C GLN A 349 25.51 -1.46 -37.56
N TRP A 350 24.26 -1.87 -37.68
CA TRP A 350 23.85 -3.27 -37.63
C TRP A 350 24.12 -3.91 -38.99
N PRO A 351 24.72 -5.12 -39.05
CA PRO A 351 24.87 -5.83 -40.30
C PRO A 351 23.51 -6.34 -40.80
N GLN A 352 23.11 -5.86 -41.98
CA GLN A 352 22.15 -6.54 -42.82
C GLN A 352 22.86 -7.72 -43.47
N ASP A 353 22.52 -8.95 -43.07
CA ASP A 353 22.79 -10.15 -43.87
C ASP A 353 21.88 -11.30 -43.42
N ARG A 354 20.86 -11.59 -44.23
CA ARG A 354 20.61 -12.90 -44.84
C ARG A 354 19.32 -12.90 -45.65
N GLN A 355 19.47 -12.70 -46.95
CA GLN A 355 18.61 -13.30 -47.96
C GLN A 355 18.88 -14.81 -48.02
N GLY A 356 17.85 -15.59 -48.35
CA GLY A 356 18.02 -16.87 -49.03
C GLY A 356 17.70 -18.13 -48.21
N ARG A 357 16.44 -18.55 -48.24
CA ARG A 357 16.10 -19.96 -48.52
C ARG A 357 14.67 -20.07 -49.04
N GLN A 358 14.58 -20.15 -50.37
CA GLN A 358 13.46 -20.78 -51.05
C GLN A 358 13.47 -22.26 -50.68
N GLY A 359 12.38 -22.74 -50.09
CA GLY A 359 12.12 -24.15 -49.85
C GLY A 359 10.79 -24.51 -50.48
N ALA A 360 10.86 -25.10 -51.67
CA ALA A 360 9.72 -25.70 -52.35
C ALA A 360 9.13 -26.83 -51.50
N GLY A 361 7.85 -26.75 -51.19
CA GLY A 361 7.08 -27.79 -50.51
C GLY A 361 5.78 -28.06 -51.27
N LYS A 362 5.82 -29.11 -52.11
CA LYS A 362 4.69 -29.80 -52.76
C LYS A 362 3.59 -30.03 -51.71
N GLY A 363 2.34 -29.62 -51.92
CA GLY A 363 1.40 -30.29 -52.82
C GLY A 363 0.77 -31.49 -52.11
N ASN A 364 -0.40 -31.31 -51.51
CA ASN A 364 -1.32 -32.40 -51.16
C ASN A 364 -2.77 -31.90 -51.33
N GLY A 365 -3.38 -32.33 -52.44
CA GLY A 365 -4.80 -32.18 -52.68
C GLY A 365 -5.59 -33.13 -51.79
N TRP A 366 -6.66 -32.62 -51.20
CA TRP A 366 -7.69 -33.44 -50.56
C TRP A 366 -8.91 -33.44 -51.47
N HIS A 367 -9.18 -34.62 -52.04
CA HIS A 367 -10.47 -34.96 -52.63
C HIS A 367 -11.55 -34.89 -51.55
N ARG A 368 -12.65 -34.19 -51.85
CA ARG A 368 -13.95 -34.44 -51.22
C ARG A 368 -14.77 -35.32 -52.17
N GLN A 369 -15.30 -36.41 -51.61
CA GLN A 369 -16.58 -36.97 -52.03
C GLN A 369 -17.70 -36.21 -51.33
#